data_AF-A0A3D5KFY9-F1
#
_entry.id   AF-A0A3D5KFY9-F1
#
_cell.length_a   1.000
_cell.length_b   1.000
_cell.length_c   1.000
_cell.angle_alpha   90.00
_cell.angle_beta   90.00
_cell.angle_gamma   90.00
#
_symmetry.space_group_name_H-M   'P 1'
#
loop_
_entity.id
_entity.type
_entity.pdbx_description
1 polymer ?
#
loop_
_entity_poly.entity_id
_entity_poly.type
_entity_poly.pdbx_seq_one_letter_code
_entity_poly.pdbx_strand_id
1 'polypeptide(L)'
;MNCKDLESWLDKAQNGDKDAQLLIIQEFMPYIIKKAKAYNIRSFSYQDLRQLGSLAVIKAIHKYKIGSNTFKGYVIRSIDNALAYAGRQGNKKFKEISLQATYIKSRNNLSAILKNEHSFEEELIYKEEIRQLRAAILRLSQEGKRLIYMVYFQKNILKRYCQNRIS
;
A
#
# COMPACT_ATOMS: atom_id res chain seq x y z
N MET A 1 -14.13 -37.40 15.35
CA MET A 1 -13.82 -37.46 16.79
C MET A 1 -15.02 -36.96 17.58
N ASN A 2 -15.19 -37.38 18.85
CA ASN A 2 -16.37 -37.05 19.64
C ASN A 2 -16.28 -35.61 20.18
N CYS A 3 -17.39 -34.88 20.35
CA CYS A 3 -17.38 -33.50 20.85
C CYS A 3 -16.75 -33.37 22.25
N LYS A 4 -16.75 -34.46 23.03
CA LYS A 4 -16.14 -34.57 24.36
C LYS A 4 -14.61 -34.43 24.34
N ASP A 5 -13.95 -34.87 23.28
CA ASP A 5 -12.48 -34.81 23.18
C ASP A 5 -12.02 -33.36 22.98
N LEU A 6 -12.82 -32.57 22.26
CA LEU A 6 -12.51 -31.21 21.84
C LEU A 6 -12.52 -30.22 23.01
N GLU A 7 -13.45 -30.38 23.95
CA GLU A 7 -13.47 -29.59 25.19
C GLU A 7 -12.32 -29.97 26.14
N SER A 8 -11.94 -31.26 26.17
CA SER A 8 -10.80 -31.71 26.99
C SER A 8 -9.46 -31.14 26.53
N TRP A 9 -9.28 -31.00 25.21
CA TRP A 9 -8.08 -30.40 24.63
C TRP A 9 -8.07 -28.88 24.78
N LEU A 10 -9.24 -28.24 24.82
CA LEU A 10 -9.34 -26.79 24.91
C LEU A 10 -8.63 -26.24 26.15
N ASP A 11 -8.86 -26.85 27.32
CA ASP A 11 -8.29 -26.37 28.59
C ASP A 11 -6.75 -26.45 28.57
N LYS A 12 -6.20 -27.57 28.08
CA LYS A 12 -4.76 -27.74 27.87
C LYS A 12 -4.21 -26.74 26.86
N ALA A 13 -4.90 -26.57 25.73
CA ALA A 13 -4.49 -25.69 24.65
C ALA A 13 -4.50 -24.21 25.07
N GLN A 14 -5.43 -23.80 25.93
CA GLN A 14 -5.48 -22.45 26.52
C GLN A 14 -4.31 -22.20 27.47
N ASN A 15 -3.88 -23.24 28.21
CA ASN A 15 -2.69 -23.21 29.07
C ASN A 15 -1.35 -23.30 28.30
N GLY A 16 -1.38 -23.30 26.97
CA GLY A 16 -0.18 -23.24 26.13
C GLY A 16 0.37 -24.60 25.69
N ASP A 17 -0.35 -25.69 25.93
CA ASP A 17 0.00 -27.01 25.41
C ASP A 17 -0.07 -27.02 23.87
N LYS A 18 1.09 -27.16 23.23
CA LYS A 18 1.23 -27.13 21.77
C LYS A 18 0.62 -28.34 21.09
N ASP A 19 0.63 -29.51 21.74
CA ASP A 19 0.09 -30.74 21.17
C ASP A 19 -1.44 -30.66 21.17
N ALA A 20 -2.03 -30.17 22.25
CA ALA A 20 -3.46 -29.91 22.32
C ALA A 20 -3.91 -28.86 21.28
N GLN A 21 -3.13 -27.78 21.10
CA GLN A 21 -3.39 -26.80 20.02
C GLN A 21 -3.33 -27.44 18.64
N LEU A 22 -2.32 -28.29 18.38
CA LEU A 22 -2.15 -28.96 17.10
C LEU A 22 -3.31 -29.90 16.79
N LEU A 23 -3.77 -30.68 17.77
CA LEU A 23 -4.94 -31.56 17.63
C LEU A 23 -6.20 -30.77 17.26
N ILE A 24 -6.45 -29.64 17.93
CA ILE A 24 -7.58 -28.77 17.61
C ILE A 24 -7.44 -28.21 16.18
N ILE A 25 -6.25 -27.73 15.80
CA ILE A 25 -6.01 -27.24 14.43
C ILE A 25 -6.33 -28.35 13.42
N GLN A 26 -5.82 -29.57 13.64
CA GLN A 26 -6.04 -30.71 12.75
C GLN A 26 -7.52 -31.07 12.61
N GLU A 27 -8.30 -31.02 13.68
CA GLU A 27 -9.75 -31.27 13.64
C GLU A 27 -10.48 -30.26 12.73
N PHE A 28 -10.04 -28.99 12.71
CA PHE A 28 -10.64 -27.96 11.86
C PHE A 28 -9.99 -27.84 10.46
N MET A 29 -8.87 -28.52 10.19
CA MET A 29 -8.19 -28.45 8.89
C MET A 29 -9.06 -28.83 7.69
N PRO A 30 -9.91 -29.89 7.74
CA PRO A 30 -10.80 -30.21 6.62
C PRO A 30 -11.74 -29.06 6.27
N TYR A 31 -12.23 -28.34 7.30
CA TYR A 31 -13.09 -27.17 7.11
C TYR A 31 -12.31 -25.99 6.52
N ILE A 32 -11.11 -25.71 7.04
CA ILE A 32 -10.21 -24.68 6.51
C ILE A 32 -9.91 -24.95 5.03
N ILE A 33 -9.57 -26.19 4.67
CA ILE A 33 -9.29 -26.60 3.30
C ILE A 33 -10.51 -26.38 2.40
N LYS A 34 -11.70 -26.81 2.85
CA LYS A 34 -12.95 -26.61 2.10
C LYS A 34 -13.19 -25.12 1.82
N LYS A 35 -13.01 -24.26 2.84
CA LYS A 35 -13.20 -22.81 2.70
C LYS A 35 -12.12 -22.18 1.84
N ALA A 36 -10.85 -22.52 2.03
CA ALA A 36 -9.74 -22.02 1.22
C ALA A 36 -9.91 -22.31 -0.27
N LYS A 37 -10.45 -23.48 -0.63
CA LYS A 37 -10.79 -23.80 -2.03
C LYS A 37 -11.93 -22.95 -2.58
N ALA A 38 -12.94 -22.64 -1.78
CA ALA A 38 -14.06 -21.79 -2.18
C ALA A 38 -13.66 -20.32 -2.32
N TYR A 39 -12.79 -19.83 -1.43
CA TYR A 39 -12.18 -18.52 -1.49
C TYR A 39 -10.98 -18.54 -2.45
N ASN A 40 -11.22 -18.70 -3.75
CA ASN A 40 -10.17 -18.58 -4.77
C ASN A 40 -9.74 -17.10 -4.94
N ILE A 41 -9.08 -16.54 -3.92
CA ILE A 41 -8.65 -15.15 -3.87
C ILE A 41 -7.32 -15.03 -4.60
N ARG A 42 -7.29 -14.34 -5.75
CA ARG A 42 -6.10 -14.21 -6.62
C ARG A 42 -4.86 -13.65 -5.91
N SER A 43 -5.04 -12.89 -4.82
CA SER A 43 -3.96 -12.27 -4.03
C SER A 43 -3.37 -13.18 -2.94
N PHE A 44 -3.97 -14.35 -2.66
CA PHE A 44 -3.50 -15.27 -1.64
C PHE A 44 -3.36 -16.67 -2.24
N SER A 45 -2.23 -17.32 -1.97
CA SER A 45 -2.07 -18.72 -2.34
C SER A 45 -2.96 -19.61 -1.47
N TYR A 46 -3.22 -20.82 -1.96
CA TYR A 46 -3.92 -21.84 -1.18
C TYR A 46 -3.21 -22.14 0.16
N GLN A 47 -1.87 -22.09 0.20
CA GLN A 47 -1.10 -22.28 1.43
C GLN A 47 -1.31 -21.12 2.41
N ASP A 48 -1.37 -19.88 1.91
CA ASP A 48 -1.63 -18.71 2.75
C ASP A 48 -2.99 -18.78 3.42
N LEU A 49 -4.02 -19.19 2.67
CA LEU A 49 -5.38 -19.34 3.21
C LEU A 49 -5.44 -20.45 4.27
N ARG A 50 -4.69 -21.54 4.10
CA ARG A 50 -4.57 -22.58 5.13
C ARG A 50 -3.92 -22.02 6.40
N GLN A 51 -2.81 -21.31 6.28
CA GLN A 51 -2.13 -20.70 7.42
C GLN A 51 -3.00 -19.66 8.14
N LEU A 52 -3.72 -18.82 7.40
CA LEU A 52 -4.67 -17.86 7.96
C LEU A 52 -5.80 -18.55 8.74
N GLY A 53 -6.32 -19.66 8.20
CA GLY A 53 -7.30 -20.49 8.88
C GLY A 53 -6.74 -21.08 10.18
N SER A 54 -5.55 -21.68 10.15
CA SER A 54 -4.90 -22.24 11.35
C SER A 54 -4.63 -21.17 12.42
N LEU A 55 -4.18 -19.98 12.01
CA LEU A 55 -3.99 -18.85 12.93
C LEU A 55 -5.32 -18.38 13.55
N ALA A 56 -6.42 -18.42 12.78
CA ALA A 56 -7.74 -18.11 13.30
C ALA A 56 -8.20 -19.11 14.36
N VAL A 57 -7.89 -20.40 14.19
CA VAL A 57 -8.15 -21.44 15.21
C VAL A 57 -7.36 -21.15 16.49
N ILE A 58 -6.06 -20.87 16.38
CA ILE A 58 -5.21 -20.54 17.55
C ILE A 58 -5.76 -19.32 18.30
N LYS A 59 -6.11 -18.25 17.56
CA LYS A 59 -6.74 -17.06 18.16
C LYS A 59 -8.07 -17.39 18.83
N ALA A 60 -8.86 -18.30 18.24
CA ALA A 60 -10.13 -18.72 18.81
C ALA A 60 -9.94 -19.51 20.10
N ILE A 61 -8.95 -20.42 20.17
CA ILE A 61 -8.57 -21.15 21.39
C ILE A 61 -8.32 -20.16 22.53
N HIS A 62 -7.44 -19.18 22.33
CA HIS A 62 -7.06 -18.24 23.38
C HIS A 62 -8.15 -17.22 23.76
N LYS A 63 -9.10 -16.91 22.87
CA LYS A 63 -10.13 -15.88 23.10
C LYS A 63 -11.48 -16.43 23.51
N TYR A 64 -11.71 -17.73 23.34
CA TYR A 64 -12.98 -18.35 23.65
C TYR A 64 -13.25 -18.33 25.17
N LYS A 65 -14.48 -17.94 25.53
CA LYS A 65 -14.98 -17.95 26.90
C LYS A 65 -15.99 -19.06 27.07
N ILE A 66 -15.75 -19.94 28.04
CA ILE A 66 -16.63 -21.05 28.41
C ILE A 66 -18.02 -20.48 28.77
N GLY A 67 -19.08 -21.12 28.27
CA GLY A 67 -20.47 -20.73 28.52
C GLY A 67 -21.04 -19.66 27.58
N SER A 68 -20.26 -19.12 26.64
CA SER A 68 -20.76 -18.12 25.68
C SER A 68 -21.55 -18.70 24.51
N ASN A 69 -21.03 -19.76 23.88
CA ASN A 69 -21.64 -20.54 22.81
C ASN A 69 -20.89 -21.88 22.70
N THR A 70 -21.13 -22.70 21.67
CA THR A 70 -20.31 -23.90 21.45
C THR A 70 -18.94 -23.50 20.89
N PHE A 71 -17.86 -24.05 21.47
CA PHE A 71 -16.49 -23.79 21.02
C PHE A 71 -16.33 -24.06 19.51
N LYS A 72 -16.91 -25.17 19.03
CA LYS A 72 -16.91 -25.52 17.60
C LYS A 72 -17.53 -24.42 16.73
N GLY A 73 -18.68 -23.87 17.13
CA GLY A 73 -19.33 -22.78 16.41
C GLY A 73 -18.49 -21.50 16.42
N TYR A 74 -17.85 -21.20 17.55
CA TYR A 74 -16.96 -20.05 17.69
C TYR A 74 -15.73 -20.13 16.78
N VAL A 75 -15.09 -21.30 16.71
CA VAL A 75 -13.93 -21.55 15.84
C VAL A 75 -14.34 -21.43 14.38
N ILE A 76 -15.45 -22.04 13.96
CA ILE A 76 -15.97 -21.94 12.60
C ILE A 76 -16.18 -20.47 12.19
N ARG A 77 -16.82 -19.68 13.06
CA ARG A 77 -17.06 -18.25 12.80
C ARG A 77 -15.75 -17.47 12.72
N SER A 78 -14.76 -17.82 13.55
CA SER A 78 -13.44 -17.20 13.53
C SER A 78 -12.69 -17.49 12.23
N ILE A 79 -12.74 -18.72 11.72
CA ILE A 79 -12.17 -19.12 10.42
C ILE A 79 -12.84 -18.34 9.29
N ASP A 80 -14.18 -18.32 9.25
CA ASP A 80 -14.93 -17.62 8.20
C ASP A 80 -14.62 -16.12 8.17
N ASN A 81 -14.56 -15.49 9.35
CA ASN A 81 -14.21 -14.07 9.45
C ASN A 81 -12.79 -13.77 8.95
N ALA A 82 -11.82 -14.63 9.29
CA ALA A 82 -10.43 -14.46 8.87
C ALA A 82 -10.28 -14.57 7.34
N LEU A 83 -10.89 -15.58 6.73
CA LEU A 83 -10.83 -15.77 5.28
C LEU A 83 -11.61 -14.68 4.52
N ALA A 84 -12.78 -14.28 5.01
CA ALA A 84 -13.54 -13.17 4.42
C ALA A 84 -12.77 -11.84 4.51
N TYR A 85 -12.06 -11.60 5.62
CA TYR A 85 -11.20 -10.42 5.76
C TYR A 85 -10.05 -10.44 4.76
N ALA A 86 -9.38 -11.59 4.59
CA ALA A 86 -8.34 -11.75 3.58
C ALA A 86 -8.87 -11.45 2.17
N GLY A 87 -10.05 -11.96 1.82
CA GLY A 87 -10.71 -11.67 0.54
C GLY A 87 -10.95 -10.17 0.32
N ARG A 88 -11.46 -9.46 1.34
CA ARG A 88 -11.66 -8.01 1.27
C ARG A 88 -10.35 -7.24 1.08
N GLN A 89 -9.26 -7.67 1.72
CA GLN A 89 -7.96 -7.04 1.57
C GLN A 89 -7.32 -7.31 0.21
N GLY A 90 -7.46 -8.52 -0.33
CA GLY A 90 -7.02 -8.86 -1.69
C GLY A 90 -7.69 -7.98 -2.74
N ASN A 91 -9.00 -7.76 -2.63
CA ASN A 91 -9.75 -6.91 -3.55
C ASN A 91 -9.33 -5.43 -3.51
N LYS A 92 -8.83 -4.93 -2.37
CA LYS A 92 -8.29 -3.55 -2.29
C LYS A 92 -6.98 -3.42 -3.06
N LYS A 93 -6.06 -4.38 -2.88
CA LYS A 93 -4.79 -4.43 -3.62
C LYS A 93 -4.99 -4.63 -5.12
N PHE A 94 -6.07 -5.30 -5.53
CA PHE A 94 -6.38 -5.51 -6.95
C PHE A 94 -6.75 -4.24 -7.72
N LYS A 95 -7.08 -3.12 -7.04
CA LYS A 95 -7.30 -1.85 -7.74
C LYS A 95 -6.02 -1.28 -8.37
N GLU A 96 -4.86 -1.83 -8.02
CA GLU A 96 -3.56 -1.43 -8.55
C GLU A 96 -3.17 -2.36 -9.71
N ILE A 97 -2.82 -1.77 -10.85
CA ILE A 97 -2.31 -2.50 -12.02
C ILE A 97 -0.80 -2.63 -11.86
N SER A 98 -0.26 -3.84 -12.06
CA SER A 98 1.19 -4.06 -12.08
C SER A 98 1.85 -3.20 -13.15
N LEU A 99 2.97 -2.54 -12.81
CA LEU A 99 3.79 -1.78 -13.77
C LEU A 99 4.38 -2.67 -14.88
N GLN A 100 4.53 -3.96 -14.60
CA GLN A 100 4.97 -4.98 -15.54
C GLN A 100 3.82 -5.57 -16.36
N ALA A 101 2.58 -5.16 -16.12
CA ALA A 101 1.46 -5.54 -16.99
C ALA A 101 1.71 -4.95 -18.37
N THR A 102 1.70 -5.81 -19.38
CA THR A 102 1.81 -5.42 -20.78
C THR A 102 0.52 -4.74 -21.21
N TYR A 103 0.63 -3.58 -21.87
CA TYR A 103 -0.53 -2.96 -22.47
C TYR A 103 -0.91 -3.75 -23.72
N ILE A 104 -2.12 -4.31 -23.80
CA ILE A 104 -2.51 -5.27 -24.84
C ILE A 104 -2.29 -4.73 -26.28
N LYS A 105 -2.24 -3.41 -26.46
CA LYS A 105 -2.09 -2.75 -27.77
C LYS A 105 -0.64 -2.37 -28.13
N SER A 106 0.27 -2.29 -27.15
CA SER A 106 1.69 -2.03 -27.41
C SER A 106 2.47 -3.00 -26.55
N ARG A 107 3.32 -3.85 -27.14
CA ARG A 107 4.12 -4.86 -26.41
C ARG A 107 5.07 -4.26 -25.35
N ASN A 108 4.93 -2.99 -25.02
CA ASN A 108 5.67 -2.25 -24.02
C ASN A 108 4.97 -2.40 -22.65
N ASN A 109 5.79 -2.47 -21.60
CA ASN A 109 5.30 -2.43 -20.23
C ASN A 109 4.73 -1.04 -19.92
N LEU A 110 3.78 -0.97 -18.98
CA LEU A 110 3.16 0.30 -18.58
C LEU A 110 4.21 1.32 -18.10
N SER A 111 5.30 0.86 -17.48
CA SER A 111 6.44 1.70 -17.09
C SER A 111 7.15 2.41 -18.26
N ALA A 112 7.12 1.84 -19.48
CA ALA A 112 7.71 2.48 -20.66
C ALA A 112 6.77 3.53 -21.29
N ILE A 113 5.48 3.47 -20.97
CA ILE A 113 4.46 4.41 -21.45
C ILE A 113 4.34 5.61 -20.51
N LEU A 114 4.51 5.38 -19.21
CA LEU A 114 4.65 6.41 -18.19
C LEU A 114 6.00 7.13 -18.36
N LYS A 115 6.10 8.00 -19.37
CA LYS A 115 7.26 8.85 -19.60
C LYS A 115 7.51 9.74 -18.38
N ASN A 116 8.76 9.89 -17.99
CA ASN A 116 9.18 10.93 -17.06
C ASN A 116 8.71 12.29 -17.59
N GLU A 117 8.08 13.10 -16.74
CA GLU A 117 7.63 14.47 -17.05
C GLU A 117 8.79 15.45 -17.34
N HIS A 118 10.04 14.98 -17.27
CA HIS A 118 11.22 15.76 -17.59
C HIS A 118 11.83 15.26 -18.89
N SER A 119 11.61 16.01 -19.97
CA SER A 119 12.35 15.81 -21.22
C SER A 119 13.77 16.34 -21.05
N PHE A 120 14.78 15.52 -21.38
CA PHE A 120 16.18 15.96 -21.38
C PHE A 120 16.39 17.20 -22.28
N GLU A 121 15.62 17.30 -23.36
CA GLU A 121 15.64 18.46 -24.26
C GLU A 121 15.18 19.73 -23.56
N GLU A 122 14.12 19.66 -22.73
CA GLU A 122 13.62 20.78 -21.94
C GLU A 122 14.65 21.23 -20.90
N GLU A 123 15.34 20.28 -20.26
CA GLU A 123 16.43 20.59 -19.32
C GLU A 123 17.60 21.29 -20.03
N LEU A 124 17.94 20.86 -21.25
CA LEU A 124 19.01 21.45 -22.05
C LEU A 124 18.63 22.86 -22.53
N ILE A 125 17.40 23.07 -22.98
CA ILE A 125 16.87 24.40 -23.34
C ILE A 125 16.92 25.33 -22.13
N TYR A 126 16.44 24.88 -20.96
CA TYR A 126 16.44 25.67 -19.74
C TYR A 126 17.86 26.09 -19.31
N LYS A 127 18.85 25.18 -19.44
CA LYS A 127 20.26 25.50 -19.16
C LYS A 127 20.81 26.55 -20.13
N GLU A 128 20.43 26.49 -21.40
CA GLU A 128 20.84 27.48 -22.39
C GLU A 128 20.22 28.86 -22.11
N GLU A 129 18.92 28.90 -21.82
CA GLU A 129 18.20 30.13 -21.46
C GLU A 129 18.82 30.81 -20.23
N ILE A 130 19.15 30.04 -19.19
CA ILE A 130 19.86 30.57 -18.03
C ILE A 130 21.22 31.15 -18.41
N ARG A 131 21.97 30.48 -19.29
CA ARG A 131 23.29 30.96 -19.72
C ARG A 131 23.17 32.28 -20.47
N GLN A 132 22.23 32.37 -21.40
CA GLN A 132 21.97 33.59 -22.17
C GLN A 132 21.49 34.73 -21.26
N LEU A 133 20.58 34.44 -20.33
CA LEU A 133 20.10 35.41 -19.35
C LEU A 133 21.23 35.95 -18.48
N ARG A 134 22.12 35.07 -17.98
CA ARG A 134 23.28 35.49 -17.19
C ARG A 134 24.23 36.38 -17.99
N ALA A 135 24.51 36.02 -19.24
CA ALA A 135 25.35 36.83 -20.12
C ALA A 135 24.73 38.22 -20.39
N ALA A 136 23.41 38.28 -20.64
CA ALA A 136 22.69 39.53 -20.82
C ALA A 136 22.71 40.39 -19.56
N ILE A 137 22.49 39.81 -18.37
CA ILE A 137 22.56 40.53 -17.09
C ILE A 137 23.97 41.09 -16.86
N LEU A 138 25.02 40.33 -17.16
CA LEU A 138 26.40 40.80 -16.97
C LEU A 138 26.72 42.02 -17.84
N ARG A 139 26.19 42.06 -19.07
CA ARG A 139 26.36 43.17 -20.04
C ARG A 139 25.56 44.43 -19.67
N LEU A 140 24.60 44.35 -18.76
CA LEU A 140 23.85 45.53 -18.33
C LEU A 140 24.69 46.46 -17.47
N SER A 141 24.43 47.76 -17.61
CA SER A 141 24.96 48.79 -16.72
C SER A 141 24.47 48.59 -15.28
N GLN A 142 25.15 49.22 -14.33
CA GLN A 142 24.78 49.15 -12.92
C GLN A 142 23.35 49.64 -12.67
N GLU A 143 22.89 50.62 -13.45
CA GLU A 143 21.51 51.10 -13.42
C GLU A 143 20.51 50.04 -13.92
N GLY A 144 20.82 49.36 -15.02
CA GLY A 144 19.98 48.28 -15.56
C GLY A 144 19.86 47.10 -14.59
N LYS A 145 20.95 46.73 -13.93
CA LYS A 145 20.96 45.70 -12.87
C LYS A 145 20.09 46.10 -11.68
N ARG A 146 20.19 47.35 -11.23
CA ARG A 146 19.37 47.90 -10.14
C ARG A 146 17.88 47.89 -10.48
N LEU A 147 17.52 48.24 -11.72
CA LEU A 147 16.14 48.19 -12.20
C LEU A 147 15.58 46.77 -12.17
N ILE A 148 16.30 45.78 -12.71
CA ILE A 148 15.89 44.37 -12.69
C ILE A 148 15.69 43.88 -11.26
N TYR A 149 16.64 44.18 -10.36
CA TYR A 149 16.52 43.80 -8.95
C TYR A 149 15.26 44.38 -8.31
N MET A 150 14.98 45.66 -8.56
CA MET A 150 13.83 46.35 -7.99
C MET A 150 12.49 45.82 -8.51
N VAL A 151 12.41 45.49 -9.80
CA VAL A 151 11.16 45.03 -10.43
C VAL A 151 10.88 43.56 -10.16
N TYR A 152 11.88 42.68 -10.33
CA TYR A 152 11.67 41.23 -10.27
C TYR A 152 11.84 40.65 -8.85
N PHE A 153 12.75 41.18 -8.04
CA PHE A 153 13.01 40.64 -6.69
C PHE A 153 12.26 41.42 -5.60
N GLN A 154 12.17 42.75 -5.72
CA GLN A 154 11.43 43.58 -4.76
C GLN A 154 9.96 43.82 -5.15
N LYS A 155 9.52 43.35 -6.33
CA LYS A 155 8.15 43.50 -6.85
C LYS A 155 7.63 44.94 -6.87
N ASN A 156 8.52 45.92 -7.04
CA ASN A 156 8.15 47.33 -7.09
C ASN A 156 7.58 47.72 -8.46
N ILE A 157 6.61 48.64 -8.47
CA ILE A 157 5.98 49.15 -9.69
C ILE A 157 6.95 50.11 -10.40
N LEU A 158 7.09 49.96 -11.72
CA LEU A 158 7.96 50.79 -12.57
C LEU A 158 7.78 52.31 -12.36
N LYS A 159 6.56 52.75 -12.03
CA LYS A 159 6.25 54.15 -11.71
C LYS A 159 7.08 54.71 -10.53
N ARG A 160 7.35 53.90 -9.50
CA ARG A 160 8.18 54.28 -8.35
C ARG A 160 9.65 54.44 -8.71
N TYR A 161 10.16 53.66 -9.68
CA TYR A 161 11.54 53.81 -10.17
C TYR A 161 11.76 55.18 -10.78
N CYS A 162 10.85 55.62 -11.65
CA CYS A 162 10.97 56.89 -12.35
C CYS A 162 10.90 58.09 -11.42
N GLN A 163 10.13 58.00 -10.32
CA GLN A 163 10.02 59.06 -9.31
C GLN A 163 11.32 59.23 -8.51
N ASN A 164 12.00 58.13 -8.15
CA ASN A 164 13.27 58.16 -7.41
C ASN A 164 14.48 58.57 -8.29
N ARG A 165 14.30 58.76 -9.60
CA ARG A 165 15.36 59.17 -10.53
C ARG A 165 15.38 60.68 -10.82
N ILE A 166 14.32 61.40 -10.41
CA ILE A 166 14.10 62.84 -10.67
C ILE A 166 14.31 63.68 -9.38
N SER A 167 14.74 63.06 -8.27
CA SER A 167 15.20 63.73 -7.04
C SER A 167 16.71 63.55 -6.90
#